data_AF-A0A1V4WYA3-F1
#
_entry.id   AF-A0A1V4WYA3-F1
#
_cell.length_a   1.000
_cell.length_b   1.000
_cell.length_c   1.000
_cell.angle_alpha   90.00
_cell.angle_beta   90.00
_cell.angle_gamma   90.00
#
_symmetry.space_group_name_H-M   'P 1'
#
loop_
_entity.id
_entity.type
_entity.pdbx_description
1 polymer ?
#
loop_
_entity_poly.entity_id
_entity_poly.type
_entity_poly.pdbx_seq_one_letter_code
_entity_poly.pdbx_strand_id
1 'polypeptide(L)'
;MKDVYAISIDQSVLTKMKQATGHPGTIVTIPAGNIGKSQKQPTTALGKCMNWGVDVSMPDEVVTEILRIYVENVDKFQQLSPAARVITKKTVAAVEVPEARMHPAAVKFYKANKIQIGSLKTAGVIK
;
A
#
# COMPACT_ATOMS: atom_id res chain seq x y z
N MET A 1 20.24 13.72 17.88
CA MET A 1 19.26 13.78 16.76
C MET A 1 18.69 15.18 16.73
N LYS A 2 18.51 15.78 15.55
CA LYS A 2 17.85 17.09 15.41
C LYS A 2 16.33 16.91 15.59
N ASP A 3 15.66 17.96 16.05
CA ASP A 3 14.21 18.00 16.07
C ASP A 3 13.66 17.98 14.63
N VAL A 4 12.66 17.15 14.40
CA VAL A 4 11.96 17.03 13.12
C VAL A 4 10.53 17.48 13.33
N TYR A 5 9.98 18.35 12.50
CA TYR A 5 8.60 18.81 12.62
C TYR A 5 7.78 18.32 11.43
N ALA A 6 6.62 17.73 11.71
CA ALA A 6 5.69 17.33 10.66
C ALA A 6 4.93 18.55 10.14
N ILE A 7 4.93 18.74 8.83
CA ILE A 7 4.14 19.79 8.16
C ILE A 7 2.93 19.12 7.53
N SER A 8 1.74 19.50 7.99
CA SER A 8 0.48 19.01 7.42
C SER A 8 0.16 19.75 6.12
N ILE A 9 -0.27 19.00 5.11
CA ILE A 9 -0.77 19.59 3.86
C ILE A 9 -2.28 19.81 4.01
N ASP A 10 -2.77 20.98 3.64
CA ASP A 10 -4.20 21.27 3.67
C ASP A 10 -4.96 20.29 2.75
N GLN A 11 -5.98 19.64 3.31
CA GLN A 11 -6.78 18.63 2.60
C GLN A 11 -7.48 19.22 1.35
N SER A 12 -7.90 20.49 1.40
CA SER A 12 -8.53 21.18 0.27
C SER A 12 -7.54 21.37 -0.89
N VAL A 13 -6.26 21.62 -0.58
CA VAL A 13 -5.19 21.72 -1.59
C VAL A 13 -4.94 20.37 -2.23
N LEU A 14 -4.83 19.30 -1.44
CA LEU A 14 -4.68 17.94 -1.98
C LEU A 14 -5.88 17.51 -2.83
N THR A 15 -7.08 17.90 -2.42
CA THR A 15 -8.32 17.60 -3.14
C THR A 15 -8.33 18.30 -4.50
N LYS A 16 -8.04 19.62 -4.53
CA LYS A 16 -7.94 20.40 -5.77
C LYS A 16 -6.86 19.84 -6.70
N MET A 17 -5.69 19.51 -6.16
CA MET A 17 -4.59 18.90 -6.93
C MET A 17 -5.02 17.57 -7.56
N LYS A 18 -5.66 16.68 -6.79
CA LYS A 18 -6.14 15.39 -7.31
C LYS A 18 -7.21 15.58 -8.39
N GLN A 19 -8.12 16.53 -8.22
CA GLN A 19 -9.14 16.84 -9.22
C GLN A 19 -8.53 17.36 -10.53
N ALA A 20 -7.50 18.22 -10.42
CA ALA A 20 -6.85 18.81 -11.59
C ALA A 20 -5.93 17.83 -12.34
N THR A 21 -5.32 16.88 -11.63
CA THR A 21 -4.24 16.03 -12.19
C THR A 21 -4.59 14.55 -12.33
N GLY A 22 -5.64 14.10 -11.65
CA GLY A 22 -5.93 12.66 -11.51
C GLY A 22 -4.89 11.90 -10.67
N HIS A 23 -4.08 12.58 -9.86
CA HIS A 23 -2.99 11.94 -9.11
C HIS A 23 -3.48 10.74 -8.25
N PRO A 24 -2.82 9.56 -8.33
CA PRO A 24 -3.34 8.32 -7.78
C PRO A 24 -3.22 8.18 -6.26
N GLY A 25 -2.34 8.94 -5.60
CA GLY A 25 -2.10 8.83 -4.15
C GLY A 25 -3.34 9.12 -3.29
N THR A 26 -3.53 8.36 -2.23
CA THR A 26 -4.66 8.48 -1.29
C THR A 26 -4.36 9.57 -0.25
N ILE A 27 -5.34 10.45 0.02
CA ILE A 27 -5.20 11.42 1.11
C ILE A 27 -5.33 10.65 2.42
N VAL A 28 -4.32 10.75 3.27
CA VAL A 28 -4.25 10.02 4.55
C VAL A 28 -4.10 10.99 5.71
N THR A 29 -4.70 10.62 6.83
CA THR A 29 -4.50 11.30 8.12
C THR A 29 -3.61 10.43 8.98
N ILE A 30 -2.41 10.91 9.27
CA ILE A 30 -1.46 10.27 10.17
C ILE A 30 -1.79 10.74 11.59
N PRO A 31 -2.18 9.85 12.53
CA PRO A 31 -2.47 10.22 13.91
C PRO A 31 -1.30 10.93 14.59
N ALA A 32 -1.59 11.78 15.58
CA ALA A 32 -0.58 12.48 16.37
C ALA A 32 0.44 11.50 16.98
N GLY A 33 1.71 11.88 17.01
CA GLY A 33 2.81 11.10 17.57
C GLY A 33 3.38 9.98 16.68
N ASN A 34 2.78 9.68 15.52
CA ASN A 34 3.22 8.58 14.65
C ASN A 34 4.41 8.94 13.74
N ILE A 35 4.69 10.22 13.51
CA ILE A 35 5.89 10.67 12.75
C ILE A 35 7.07 10.93 13.69
N GLY A 36 6.78 11.42 14.90
CA GLY A 36 7.79 11.75 15.90
C GLY A 36 7.18 12.47 17.10
N LYS A 37 7.95 12.59 18.19
CA LYS A 37 7.49 13.17 19.46
C LYS A 37 7.01 14.62 19.35
N SER A 38 7.47 15.34 18.34
CA SER A 38 7.12 16.73 18.01
C SER A 38 5.77 16.87 17.28
N GLN A 39 5.26 15.79 16.67
CA GLN A 39 3.99 15.80 15.96
C GLN A 39 2.82 15.73 16.96
N LYS A 40 2.43 16.88 17.54
CA LYS A 40 1.38 16.97 18.57
C LYS A 40 -0.04 16.87 18.02
N GLN A 41 -0.23 17.10 16.73
CA GLN A 41 -1.54 17.09 16.06
C GLN A 41 -1.53 16.06 14.91
N PRO A 42 -2.70 15.54 14.50
CA PRO A 42 -2.80 14.74 13.29
C PRO A 42 -2.21 15.48 12.08
N THR A 43 -1.62 14.74 11.15
CA THR A 43 -0.98 15.29 9.94
C THR A 43 -1.65 14.72 8.71
N THR A 44 -2.18 15.59 7.87
CA THR A 44 -2.69 15.22 6.55
C THR A 44 -1.53 15.14 5.56
N ALA A 45 -1.46 14.02 4.84
CA ALA A 45 -0.43 13.74 3.85
C ALA A 45 -1.01 13.02 2.64
N LEU A 46 -0.20 12.87 1.60
CA LEU A 46 -0.51 12.03 0.44
C LEU A 46 0.24 10.71 0.58
N GLY A 47 -0.50 9.61 0.75
CA GLY A 47 0.02 8.26 0.84
C GLY A 47 -0.14 7.50 -0.47
N LYS A 48 0.72 6.51 -0.69
CA LYS A 48 0.53 5.50 -1.74
C LYS A 48 1.00 4.16 -1.20
N CYS A 49 0.31 3.09 -1.58
CA CYS A 49 0.78 1.75 -1.28
C CYS A 49 2.13 1.51 -1.99
N MET A 50 3.13 1.04 -1.24
CA MET A 50 4.32 0.48 -1.86
C MET A 50 3.95 -0.87 -2.48
N ASN A 51 4.43 -1.11 -3.69
CA ASN A 51 4.22 -2.36 -4.38
C ASN A 51 5.56 -2.97 -4.81
N TRP A 52 5.56 -4.27 -5.03
CA TRP A 52 6.67 -4.98 -5.63
C TRP A 52 6.27 -5.30 -7.07
N GLY A 53 6.95 -4.65 -8.01
CA GLY A 53 6.71 -4.77 -9.45
C GLY A 53 7.78 -5.62 -10.12
N VAL A 54 7.41 -6.25 -11.23
CA VAL A 54 8.29 -7.02 -12.10
C VAL A 54 8.09 -6.59 -13.54
N ASP A 55 9.06 -6.90 -14.39
CA ASP A 55 8.89 -6.74 -15.83
C ASP A 55 7.83 -7.73 -16.36
N VAL A 56 7.14 -7.34 -17.43
CA VAL A 56 6.13 -8.19 -18.08
C VAL A 56 6.74 -9.45 -18.73
N SER A 57 8.04 -9.45 -19.00
CA SER A 57 8.76 -10.60 -19.56
C SER A 57 9.21 -11.60 -18.49
N MET A 58 8.95 -11.35 -17.20
CA MET A 58 9.31 -12.32 -16.17
C MET A 58 8.51 -13.60 -16.35
N PRO A 59 9.13 -14.80 -16.36
CA PRO A 59 8.39 -16.03 -16.57
C PRO A 59 7.28 -16.25 -15.53
N ASP A 60 6.14 -16.78 -15.98
CA ASP A 60 4.94 -16.99 -15.16
C ASP A 60 5.24 -17.83 -13.91
N GLU A 61 6.07 -18.87 -14.05
CA GLU A 61 6.49 -19.77 -12.97
C GLU A 61 7.31 -19.04 -11.90
N VAL A 62 8.17 -18.09 -12.30
CA VAL A 62 8.97 -17.30 -11.38
C VAL A 62 8.07 -16.37 -10.58
N VAL A 63 7.16 -15.66 -11.24
CA VAL A 63 6.18 -14.78 -10.57
C VAL A 63 5.31 -15.57 -9.61
N THR A 64 4.83 -16.74 -10.03
CA THR A 64 4.00 -17.63 -9.20
C THR A 64 4.76 -18.11 -7.97
N GLU A 65 6.02 -18.54 -8.13
CA GLU A 65 6.84 -19.03 -7.03
C GLU A 65 7.15 -17.93 -6.01
N ILE A 66 7.47 -16.72 -6.47
CA ILE A 66 7.70 -15.57 -5.58
C ILE A 66 6.43 -15.26 -4.78
N LEU A 67 5.26 -15.24 -5.42
CA LEU A 67 4.00 -14.98 -4.74
C LEU A 67 3.62 -16.09 -3.74
N ARG A 68 3.89 -17.36 -4.08
CA ARG A 68 3.71 -18.50 -3.19
C ARG A 68 4.54 -18.32 -1.93
N ILE A 69 5.85 -18.10 -2.08
CA ILE A 69 6.77 -17.85 -0.97
C ILE A 69 6.31 -16.65 -0.15
N TYR A 70 5.91 -15.56 -0.82
CA TYR A 70 5.48 -14.33 -0.15
C TYR A 70 4.23 -14.55 0.72
N VAL A 71 3.21 -15.21 0.19
CA VAL A 71 1.95 -15.46 0.91
C VAL A 71 2.11 -16.50 2.02
N GLU A 72 2.94 -17.52 1.82
CA GLU A 72 3.26 -18.52 2.85
C GLU A 72 4.02 -17.93 4.04
N ASN A 73 4.78 -16.86 3.82
CA ASN A 73 5.64 -16.23 4.82
C ASN A 73 5.20 -14.80 5.19
N VAL A 74 3.93 -14.45 4.90
CA VAL A 74 3.44 -13.07 5.05
C VAL A 74 3.53 -12.54 6.49
N ASP A 75 3.44 -13.43 7.48
CA ASP A 75 3.60 -13.16 8.90
C ASP A 75 5.01 -12.65 9.24
N LYS A 76 6.05 -13.16 8.56
CA LYS A 76 7.43 -12.70 8.74
C LYS A 76 7.59 -11.22 8.36
N PHE A 77 6.85 -10.75 7.35
CA PHE A 77 6.91 -9.34 6.95
C PHE A 77 6.34 -8.41 8.02
N GLN A 78 5.34 -8.86 8.77
CA GLN A 78 4.74 -8.07 9.85
C GLN A 78 5.72 -7.78 11.00
N GLN A 79 6.81 -8.54 11.07
CA GLN A 79 7.86 -8.39 12.07
C GLN A 79 8.90 -7.32 11.71
N LEU A 80 8.95 -6.89 10.44
CA LEU A 80 9.95 -5.92 9.95
C LEU A 80 9.76 -4.52 10.53
N SER A 81 8.51 -4.07 10.65
CA SER A 81 8.17 -2.76 11.23
C SER A 81 6.70 -2.70 11.62
N PRO A 82 6.29 -1.76 12.50
CA PRO A 82 4.88 -1.52 12.80
C PRO A 82 4.03 -1.25 11.55
N ALA A 83 4.58 -0.54 10.55
CA ALA A 83 3.90 -0.26 9.29
C ALA A 83 3.67 -1.54 8.45
N ALA A 84 4.61 -2.49 8.50
CA ALA A 84 4.52 -3.74 7.75
C ALA A 84 3.44 -4.69 8.27
N ARG A 85 2.85 -4.45 9.45
CA ARG A 85 1.69 -5.21 9.97
C ARG A 85 0.46 -5.12 9.07
N VAL A 86 0.38 -4.09 8.21
CA VAL A 86 -0.67 -4.00 7.20
C VAL A 86 -0.55 -5.09 6.14
N ILE A 87 0.59 -5.76 6.01
CA ILE A 87 0.83 -6.82 5.02
C ILE A 87 0.27 -8.14 5.58
N THR A 88 -0.86 -8.57 5.04
CA THR A 88 -1.60 -9.77 5.45
C THR A 88 -2.08 -10.50 4.20
N LYS A 89 -2.55 -11.76 4.32
CA LYS A 89 -3.18 -12.45 3.19
C LYS A 89 -4.37 -11.67 2.59
N LYS A 90 -5.07 -10.88 3.41
CA LYS A 90 -6.20 -10.04 2.99
C LYS A 90 -5.78 -8.81 2.18
N THR A 91 -4.57 -8.32 2.41
CA THR A 91 -4.10 -7.01 1.93
C THR A 91 -2.90 -7.10 0.98
N VAL A 92 -2.34 -8.29 0.76
CA VAL A 92 -1.16 -8.51 -0.08
C VAL A 92 -1.37 -8.06 -1.54
N ALA A 93 -2.62 -8.11 -2.03
CA ALA A 93 -2.99 -7.61 -3.36
C ALA A 93 -3.77 -6.28 -3.32
N ALA A 94 -3.85 -5.62 -2.15
CA ALA A 94 -4.58 -4.38 -1.93
C ALA A 94 -3.72 -3.14 -2.23
N VAL A 95 -3.05 -3.13 -3.38
CA VAL A 95 -1.97 -2.18 -3.74
C VAL A 95 -2.38 -1.05 -4.69
N GLU A 96 -3.69 -0.89 -4.94
CA GLU A 96 -4.25 0.19 -5.79
C GLU A 96 -3.74 0.18 -7.25
N VAL A 97 -3.32 -1.00 -7.73
CA VAL A 97 -2.95 -1.24 -9.14
C VAL A 97 -4.13 -1.92 -9.85
N PRO A 98 -4.60 -1.42 -11.00
CA PRO A 98 -5.63 -2.08 -11.77
C PRO A 98 -5.20 -3.49 -12.19
N GLU A 99 -6.12 -4.46 -12.16
CA GLU A 99 -5.84 -5.85 -12.56
C GLU A 99 -5.21 -5.94 -13.97
N ALA A 100 -5.69 -5.12 -14.92
CA ALA A 100 -5.17 -5.05 -16.29
C ALA A 100 -3.71 -4.56 -16.40
N ARG A 101 -3.13 -4.06 -15.31
CA ARG A 101 -1.73 -3.59 -15.22
C ARG A 101 -0.86 -4.52 -14.38
N MET A 102 -1.42 -5.62 -13.85
CA MET A 102 -0.68 -6.64 -13.12
C MET A 102 -0.15 -7.72 -14.07
N HIS A 103 0.90 -8.41 -13.63
CA HIS A 103 1.40 -9.59 -14.32
C HIS A 103 0.30 -10.68 -14.39
N PRO A 104 0.06 -11.33 -15.55
CA PRO A 104 -0.99 -12.34 -15.69
C PRO A 104 -0.90 -13.47 -14.67
N ALA A 105 0.31 -13.99 -14.42
CA ALA A 105 0.54 -15.00 -13.37
C ALA A 105 0.13 -14.52 -11.97
N ALA A 106 0.34 -13.24 -11.64
CA ALA A 106 -0.07 -12.69 -10.35
C ALA A 106 -1.59 -12.66 -10.21
N VAL A 107 -2.29 -12.22 -11.26
CA VAL A 107 -3.77 -12.23 -11.30
C VAL A 107 -4.31 -13.64 -11.12
N LYS A 108 -3.75 -14.61 -11.86
CA LYS A 108 -4.14 -16.02 -11.76
C LYS A 108 -3.90 -16.56 -10.35
N PHE A 109 -2.73 -16.28 -9.76
CA PHE A 109 -2.37 -16.70 -8.42
C PHE A 109 -3.33 -16.12 -7.37
N TYR A 110 -3.60 -14.82 -7.39
CA TYR A 110 -4.49 -14.18 -6.41
C TYR A 110 -5.92 -14.74 -6.51
N LYS A 111 -6.46 -14.90 -7.72
CA LYS A 111 -7.80 -15.48 -7.92
C LYS A 111 -7.88 -16.92 -7.44
N ALA A 112 -6.89 -17.76 -7.77
CA ALA A 112 -6.84 -19.15 -7.32
C ALA A 112 -6.80 -19.28 -5.79
N ASN A 113 -6.12 -18.34 -5.12
CA ASN A 113 -5.99 -18.31 -3.66
C ASN A 113 -7.08 -17.49 -2.95
N LYS A 114 -8.12 -17.02 -3.68
CA LYS A 114 -9.20 -16.17 -3.16
C LYS A 114 -8.69 -14.89 -2.46
N ILE A 115 -7.57 -14.36 -2.96
CA ILE A 115 -7.00 -13.10 -2.50
C ILE A 115 -7.63 -11.97 -3.32
N GLN A 116 -8.25 -11.01 -2.63
CA GLN A 116 -8.93 -9.89 -3.28
C GLN A 116 -7.92 -8.86 -3.80
N ILE A 117 -7.90 -8.65 -5.12
CA ILE A 117 -7.17 -7.55 -5.75
C ILE A 117 -7.95 -6.24 -5.52
N GLY A 118 -7.25 -5.18 -5.12
CA GLY A 118 -7.89 -3.88 -4.94
C GLY A 118 -7.06 -2.87 -4.16
N SER A 119 -7.72 -2.21 -3.20
CA SER A 119 -7.15 -1.18 -2.33
C SER A 119 -7.31 -1.55 -0.86
N LEU A 120 -6.57 -0.87 0.02
CA LEU A 120 -6.77 -0.99 1.46
C LEU A 120 -8.20 -0.62 1.88
N LYS A 121 -8.86 0.26 1.13
CA LYS A 121 -10.28 0.59 1.33
C LYS A 121 -11.18 -0.59 1.04
N THR A 122 -11.03 -1.24 -0.12
CA THR A 122 -11.82 -2.42 -0.48
C THR A 122 -11.51 -3.62 0.42
N ALA A 123 -10.31 -3.67 1.02
CA ALA A 123 -9.93 -4.66 2.03
C ALA A 123 -10.44 -4.30 3.44
N GLY A 124 -11.12 -3.16 3.63
CA GLY A 124 -11.68 -2.73 4.92
C GLY A 124 -10.64 -2.36 5.97
N VAL A 125 -9.43 -1.97 5.55
CA VAL A 125 -8.35 -1.50 6.44
C VAL A 125 -8.48 -0.02 6.73
N ILE A 126 -8.89 0.76 5.74
CA ILE A 126 -9.10 2.20 5.81
C ILE A 126 -10.52 2.56 5.34
N LYS A 127 -11.08 3.64 5.89
CA LYS A 127 -12.44 4.13 5.56
C LYS A 127 -12.38 5.15 4.42
#